data_AF-A0A950BD60-F1
#
_entry.id   AF-A0A950BD60-F1
#
_cell.length_a   1.000
_cell.length_b   1.000
_cell.length_c   1.000
_cell.angle_alpha   90.00
_cell.angle_beta   90.00
_cell.angle_gamma   90.00
#
_symmetry.space_group_name_H-M   'P 1'
#
loop_
_entity.id
_entity.type
_entity.pdbx_description
1 polymer ?
#
loop_
_entity_poly.entity_id
_entity_poly.type
_entity_poly.pdbx_seq_one_letter_code
_entity_poly.pdbx_strand_id
1 'polypeptide(L)'
;MIRFGAVVLCAAMALSGLALGVSQAAGVLVVPTKAKVYVAGREVAFQNLGIAYNDPVAPANDPGVRTMLDLVQAQMTWQPGTRFAVVTRADGTLITLTVGSAALSVGGTSVAMPFAPFYKGDDLYLPLLPLGKALQLGVRGFASGYVFVPQVLAVQAHSDGQRTVIAMTTSAPAAYRTSYDSHKSELNVIFPGFGTDALGTQPLSGRDGRSIKVTENGPPGYPTTTVTVGVVHGVKFAAHRASGAPEVEAVLAKNESALHLADDSHAVGHVTRTSEATPTPEPSATPSSRPSAGAAPAASTASPVTPAPTRAPSAAPSSAPVATPAAAAPAPSGSPGITLQPEATDIGSPSPPPTPIQIRVTALRVAEIPAGGTRLTLTMSGGPVNFEWHRLDDPDNRFWLDVHGVTL
;
A
#
# COMPACT_ATOMS: atom_id res chain seq x y z
N MET A 1 2.17 -43.60 -26.55
CA MET A 1 2.79 -42.49 -27.31
C MET A 1 2.21 -41.19 -26.78
N ILE A 2 2.97 -40.44 -25.99
CA ILE A 2 3.00 -38.97 -25.82
C ILE A 2 4.20 -38.69 -24.91
N ARG A 3 5.08 -37.80 -25.36
CA ARG A 3 6.36 -37.45 -24.73
C ARG A 3 6.10 -36.53 -23.53
N PHE A 4 6.57 -36.91 -22.33
CA PHE A 4 6.72 -36.00 -21.20
C PHE A 4 8.15 -35.42 -21.22
N GLY A 5 8.25 -34.12 -21.49
CA GLY A 5 9.48 -33.36 -21.37
C GLY A 5 9.39 -32.44 -20.15
N ALA A 6 10.31 -32.66 -19.20
CA ALA A 6 10.97 -31.79 -18.22
C ALA A 6 10.31 -30.51 -17.66
N VAL A 7 10.78 -30.14 -16.44
CA VAL A 7 10.65 -28.87 -15.69
C VAL A 7 9.47 -28.93 -14.69
N VAL A 8 9.61 -28.85 -13.35
CA VAL A 8 10.52 -28.10 -12.47
C VAL A 8 10.93 -28.92 -11.25
N LEU A 9 12.23 -29.10 -11.08
CA LEU A 9 12.92 -29.36 -9.82
C LEU A 9 13.08 -27.99 -9.13
N CYS A 10 12.49 -27.79 -7.94
CA CYS A 10 12.94 -26.89 -6.84
C CYS A 10 11.76 -26.48 -5.94
N ALA A 11 11.59 -27.16 -4.80
CA ALA A 11 11.09 -26.57 -3.54
C ALA A 11 11.29 -27.59 -2.39
N ALA A 12 12.50 -28.09 -2.24
CA ALA A 12 12.91 -28.89 -1.08
C ALA A 12 14.25 -28.38 -0.58
N MET A 13 14.28 -27.13 -0.11
CA MET A 13 15.35 -26.55 0.70
C MET A 13 14.80 -25.35 1.45
N ALA A 14 14.43 -25.53 2.73
CA ALA A 14 14.59 -24.53 3.81
C ALA A 14 13.87 -24.99 5.09
N LEU A 15 14.26 -26.12 5.69
CA LEU A 15 13.97 -26.34 7.12
C LEU A 15 15.05 -27.18 7.80
N SER A 16 16.32 -26.83 7.54
CA SER A 16 17.48 -27.33 8.28
C SER A 16 18.56 -26.26 8.24
N GLY A 17 18.42 -25.25 9.09
CA GLY A 17 19.31 -24.08 9.14
C GLY A 17 18.89 -23.05 10.18
N LEU A 18 18.52 -23.49 11.38
CA LEU A 18 18.28 -22.62 12.54
C LEU A 18 19.61 -22.22 13.18
N ALA A 19 20.43 -21.52 12.39
CA ALA A 19 21.45 -20.61 12.87
C ALA A 19 21.09 -19.28 12.21
N LEU A 20 20.30 -18.47 12.91
CA LEU A 20 19.81 -17.18 12.43
C LEU A 20 20.99 -16.21 12.32
N GLY A 21 21.71 -16.32 11.22
CA GLY A 21 22.47 -15.20 10.69
C GLY A 21 21.46 -14.09 10.42
N VAL A 22 21.27 -13.20 11.38
CA VAL A 22 20.80 -11.86 11.09
C VAL A 22 21.82 -11.36 10.09
N SER A 23 21.46 -11.31 8.81
CA SER A 23 22.30 -10.64 7.82
C SER A 23 22.21 -9.16 8.19
N GLN A 24 22.96 -8.77 9.22
CA GLN A 24 23.27 -7.38 9.45
C GLN A 24 23.96 -6.97 8.18
N ALA A 25 23.32 -6.07 7.42
CA ALA A 25 23.98 -5.41 6.33
C ALA A 25 24.99 -4.44 6.96
N ALA A 26 26.06 -5.00 7.52
CA ALA A 26 27.15 -4.28 8.15
C ALA A 26 27.74 -3.37 7.07
N GLY A 27 27.46 -2.07 7.18
CA GLY A 27 28.02 -1.06 6.29
C GLY A 27 27.08 -0.42 5.27
N VAL A 28 25.75 -0.60 5.34
CA VAL A 28 24.85 0.22 4.51
C VAL A 28 24.90 1.67 5.00
N LEU A 29 25.55 2.54 4.22
CA LEU A 29 25.59 3.96 4.49
C LEU A 29 24.24 4.59 4.16
N VAL A 30 23.50 4.99 5.19
CA VAL A 30 22.32 5.85 5.05
C VAL A 30 22.76 7.29 5.27
N VAL A 31 22.76 8.09 4.21
CA VAL A 31 23.12 9.51 4.25
C VAL A 31 21.86 10.33 4.56
N PRO A 32 21.78 11.07 5.69
CA PRO A 32 20.62 11.92 5.98
C PRO A 32 20.36 12.92 4.85
N THR A 33 19.09 13.18 4.56
CA THR A 33 18.70 14.13 3.50
C THR A 33 17.61 15.08 3.96
N LYS A 34 17.57 16.27 3.36
CA LYS A 34 16.50 17.27 3.52
C LYS A 34 15.53 17.26 2.32
N ALA A 35 15.51 16.18 1.57
CA ALA A 35 14.61 16.00 0.44
C ALA A 35 13.15 16.18 0.90
N LYS A 36 12.39 16.95 0.14
CA LYS A 36 10.95 17.11 0.38
C LYS A 36 10.20 15.88 -0.13
N VAL A 37 9.24 15.38 0.62
CA VAL A 37 8.38 14.29 0.17
C VAL A 37 6.95 14.80 0.10
N TYR A 38 6.35 14.73 -1.08
CA TYR A 38 4.94 15.05 -1.28
C TYR A 38 4.15 13.76 -1.50
N VAL A 39 3.05 13.58 -0.78
CA VAL A 39 2.14 12.44 -0.93
C VAL A 39 0.74 12.99 -1.16
N ALA A 40 0.12 12.64 -2.29
CA ALA A 40 -1.21 13.15 -2.67
C ALA A 40 -1.33 14.69 -2.55
N GLY A 41 -0.29 15.41 -2.98
CA GLY A 41 -0.23 16.88 -2.91
C GLY A 41 0.17 17.50 -1.58
N ARG A 42 0.36 16.69 -0.53
CA ARG A 42 0.70 17.18 0.81
C ARG A 42 2.15 16.91 1.11
N GLU A 43 2.87 17.92 1.61
CA GLU A 43 4.23 17.72 2.12
C GLU A 43 4.18 16.85 3.37
N VAL A 44 4.93 15.77 3.39
CA VAL A 44 5.05 14.83 4.51
C VAL A 44 6.42 15.00 5.11
N ALA A 45 6.46 15.33 6.40
CA ALA A 45 7.69 15.47 7.16
C ALA A 45 8.17 14.08 7.62
N PHE A 46 9.40 13.73 7.28
CA PHE A 46 10.11 12.55 7.76
C PHE A 46 11.17 12.97 8.76
N GLN A 47 11.31 12.25 9.88
CA GLN A 47 12.30 12.57 10.89
C GLN A 47 13.68 12.00 10.53
N ASN A 48 13.69 10.80 9.95
CA ASN A 48 14.88 10.02 9.65
C ASN A 48 14.96 9.66 8.15
N LEU A 49 14.59 10.60 7.28
CA LEU A 49 14.76 10.42 5.85
C LEU A 49 16.25 10.36 5.48
N GLY A 50 16.62 9.32 4.77
CA GLY A 50 17.97 9.14 4.26
C GLY A 50 17.98 8.72 2.80
N ILE A 51 19.18 8.72 2.23
CA ILE A 51 19.47 8.11 0.93
C ILE A 51 20.34 6.88 1.18
N ALA A 52 19.93 5.75 0.61
CA ALA A 52 20.73 4.54 0.50
C ALA A 52 20.55 3.98 -0.92
N TYR A 53 21.63 3.52 -1.54
CA TYR A 53 21.59 3.02 -2.92
C TYR A 53 21.00 4.01 -3.93
N ASN A 54 21.23 5.31 -3.74
CA ASN A 54 20.65 6.43 -4.51
C ASN A 54 19.13 6.61 -4.42
N ASP A 55 18.47 5.87 -3.53
CA ASP A 55 17.03 5.93 -3.32
C ASP A 55 16.69 6.45 -1.90
N PRO A 56 15.54 7.12 -1.73
CA PRO A 56 15.05 7.52 -0.43
C PRO A 56 14.63 6.31 0.39
N VAL A 57 15.13 6.27 1.62
CA VAL A 57 14.80 5.27 2.64
C VAL A 57 14.35 5.96 3.92
N ALA A 58 13.47 5.30 4.66
CA ALA A 58 13.09 5.74 6.00
C ALA A 58 12.86 4.53 6.91
N PRO A 59 13.11 4.66 8.23
CA PRO A 59 12.71 3.66 9.20
C PRO A 59 11.22 3.35 9.15
N ALA A 60 10.84 2.09 9.36
CA ALA A 60 9.45 1.64 9.39
C ALA A 60 8.62 2.34 10.50
N ASN A 61 9.26 2.73 11.60
CA ASN A 61 8.67 3.48 12.71
C ASN A 61 8.68 5.01 12.48
N ASP A 62 9.17 5.51 11.35
CA ASP A 62 9.22 6.95 11.09
C ASP A 62 7.80 7.53 10.95
N PRO A 63 7.47 8.65 11.63
CA PRO A 63 6.15 9.28 11.50
C PRO A 63 5.77 9.68 10.07
N GLY A 64 6.76 9.98 9.22
CA GLY A 64 6.54 10.28 7.80
C GLY A 64 6.08 9.06 7.01
N VAL A 65 6.58 7.85 7.30
CA VAL A 65 6.10 6.60 6.68
C VAL A 65 4.65 6.36 7.05
N ARG A 66 4.30 6.48 8.34
CA ARG A 66 2.91 6.34 8.80
C ARG A 66 1.99 7.35 8.12
N THR A 67 2.37 8.62 8.09
CA THR A 67 1.59 9.69 7.44
C THR A 67 1.41 9.42 5.94
N MET A 68 2.47 8.98 5.25
CA MET A 68 2.39 8.59 3.84
C MET A 68 1.36 7.48 3.61
N LEU A 69 1.38 6.44 4.45
CA LEU A 69 0.44 5.31 4.37
C LEU A 69 -0.99 5.74 4.69
N ASP A 70 -1.20 6.54 5.74
CA ASP A 70 -2.51 7.05 6.13
C ASP A 70 -3.16 7.89 5.00
N LEU A 71 -2.36 8.71 4.30
CA LEU A 71 -2.84 9.53 3.17
C LEU A 71 -3.34 8.70 1.98
N VAL A 72 -2.86 7.46 1.84
CA VAL A 72 -3.30 6.52 0.80
C VAL A 72 -4.17 5.39 1.35
N GLN A 73 -4.64 5.54 2.60
CA GLN A 73 -5.44 4.56 3.33
C GLN A 73 -4.82 3.15 3.35
N ALA A 74 -3.50 3.10 3.52
CA ALA A 74 -2.77 1.88 3.78
C ALA A 74 -2.32 1.83 5.24
N GLN A 75 -2.08 0.62 5.75
CA GLN A 75 -1.58 0.40 7.11
C GLN A 75 -0.41 -0.56 7.08
N MET A 76 0.60 -0.33 7.91
CA MET A 76 1.75 -1.21 8.02
C MET A 76 1.78 -1.92 9.37
N THR A 77 2.16 -3.19 9.32
CA THR A 77 2.48 -4.01 10.49
C THR A 77 3.89 -4.52 10.36
N TRP A 78 4.68 -4.26 11.39
CA TRP A 78 6.05 -4.75 11.52
C TRP A 78 6.39 -4.83 13.01
N GLN A 79 7.17 -5.84 13.38
CA GLN A 79 7.69 -6.02 14.72
C GLN A 79 9.23 -6.02 14.68
N PRO A 80 9.90 -5.33 15.62
CA PRO A 80 11.36 -5.38 15.73
C PRO A 80 11.90 -6.81 15.75
N GLY A 81 13.00 -7.04 15.02
CA GLY A 81 13.64 -8.36 14.90
C GLY A 81 12.98 -9.31 13.90
N THR A 82 11.78 -9.01 13.40
CA THR A 82 11.16 -9.80 12.34
C THR A 82 11.77 -9.50 10.96
N ARG A 83 11.69 -10.47 10.05
CA ARG A 83 12.18 -10.31 8.68
C ARG A 83 11.13 -9.75 7.73
N PHE A 84 9.92 -9.46 8.21
CA PHE A 84 8.79 -9.10 7.36
C PHE A 84 8.15 -7.81 7.82
N ALA A 85 7.92 -6.90 6.88
CA ALA A 85 6.97 -5.81 7.04
C ALA A 85 5.81 -6.05 6.08
N VAL A 86 4.59 -5.95 6.58
CA VAL A 86 3.37 -6.17 5.80
C VAL A 86 2.59 -4.86 5.74
N VAL A 87 2.32 -4.38 4.53
CA VAL A 87 1.46 -3.21 4.29
C VAL A 87 0.15 -3.70 3.68
N THR A 88 -0.99 -3.32 4.28
CA THR A 88 -2.33 -3.63 3.79
C THR A 88 -2.94 -2.37 3.20
N ARG A 89 -3.35 -2.42 1.93
CA ARG A 89 -4.07 -1.33 1.25
C ARG A 89 -5.55 -1.31 1.63
N ALA A 90 -6.23 -0.19 1.33
CA ALA A 90 -7.67 -0.05 1.53
C ALA A 90 -8.51 -1.11 0.79
N ASP A 91 -8.03 -1.60 -0.35
CA ASP A 91 -8.66 -2.68 -1.13
C ASP A 91 -8.35 -4.10 -0.61
N GLY A 92 -7.64 -4.22 0.52
CA GLY A 92 -7.22 -5.49 1.09
C GLY A 92 -5.97 -6.10 0.47
N THR A 93 -5.37 -5.47 -0.55
CA THR A 93 -4.12 -5.96 -1.15
C THR A 93 -2.99 -5.93 -0.13
N LEU A 94 -2.32 -7.07 0.05
CA LEU A 94 -1.14 -7.20 0.90
C LEU A 94 0.13 -6.94 0.10
N ILE A 95 1.00 -6.09 0.66
CA ILE A 95 2.36 -5.83 0.20
C ILE A 95 3.31 -6.36 1.26
N THR A 96 4.09 -7.39 0.94
CA THR A 96 5.05 -8.00 1.87
C THR A 96 6.47 -7.65 1.47
N LEU A 97 7.19 -6.97 2.36
CA LEU A 97 8.60 -6.66 2.21
C LEU A 97 9.41 -7.61 3.10
N THR A 98 10.39 -8.31 2.51
CA THR A 98 11.25 -9.25 3.24
C THR A 98 12.66 -8.71 3.37
N VAL A 99 13.17 -8.62 4.59
CA VAL A 99 14.53 -8.16 4.89
C VAL A 99 15.56 -9.04 4.18
N GLY A 100 16.49 -8.41 3.47
CA GLY A 100 17.50 -9.11 2.67
C GLY A 100 17.01 -9.65 1.32
N SER A 101 15.71 -9.51 1.00
CA SER A 101 15.16 -9.84 -0.32
C SER A 101 15.02 -8.60 -1.19
N ALA A 102 15.66 -8.59 -2.36
CA ALA A 102 15.46 -7.55 -3.40
C ALA A 102 14.19 -7.80 -4.23
N ALA A 103 13.17 -8.41 -3.62
CA ALA A 103 11.85 -8.59 -4.18
C ALA A 103 10.81 -8.39 -3.07
N LEU A 104 9.72 -7.68 -3.39
CA LEU A 104 8.53 -7.59 -2.54
C LEU A 104 7.39 -8.39 -3.18
N SER A 105 6.41 -8.81 -2.39
CA SER A 105 5.18 -9.43 -2.91
C SER A 105 4.04 -8.42 -2.89
N VAL A 106 3.30 -8.25 -3.99
CA VAL A 106 2.06 -7.45 -4.07
C VAL A 106 0.92 -8.38 -4.46
N GLY A 107 -0.04 -8.61 -3.56
CA GLY A 107 -1.14 -9.52 -3.81
C GLY A 107 -0.68 -10.93 -4.22
N GLY A 108 0.43 -11.41 -3.64
CA GLY A 108 1.05 -12.70 -4.00
C GLY A 108 2.00 -12.65 -5.19
N THR A 109 2.02 -11.57 -5.98
CA THR A 109 2.93 -11.43 -7.13
C THR A 109 4.27 -10.85 -6.70
N SER A 110 5.37 -11.53 -7.04
CA SER A 110 6.72 -11.03 -6.76
C SER A 110 7.11 -9.89 -7.70
N VAL A 111 7.55 -8.76 -7.15
CA VAL A 111 8.03 -7.57 -7.87
C VAL A 111 9.47 -7.30 -7.45
N ALA A 112 10.37 -7.20 -8.43
CA ALA A 112 11.77 -6.89 -8.19
C ALA A 112 11.96 -5.47 -7.64
N MET A 113 12.93 -5.31 -6.74
CA MET A 113 13.34 -4.04 -6.15
C MET A 113 14.83 -3.79 -6.41
N PRO A 114 15.29 -2.53 -6.48
CA PRO A 114 16.70 -2.22 -6.67
C PRO A 114 17.59 -2.68 -5.50
N PHE A 115 17.03 -2.76 -4.29
CA PHE A 115 17.69 -3.29 -3.10
C PHE A 115 16.64 -3.78 -2.09
N ALA A 116 17.10 -4.61 -1.14
CA ALA A 116 16.26 -5.17 -0.10
C ALA A 116 16.02 -4.17 1.05
N PRO A 117 14.89 -4.26 1.79
CA PRO A 117 14.79 -3.71 3.12
C PRO A 117 15.93 -4.25 4.00
N PHE A 118 16.46 -3.40 4.88
CA PHE A 118 17.62 -3.73 5.71
C PHE A 118 17.50 -3.13 7.10
N TYR A 119 18.18 -3.75 8.07
CA TYR A 119 18.32 -3.21 9.42
C TYR A 119 19.54 -2.30 9.52
N LYS A 120 19.39 -1.19 10.25
CA LYS A 120 20.51 -0.36 10.73
C LYS A 120 20.28 -0.08 12.22
N GLY A 121 21.03 -0.76 13.08
CA GLY A 121 20.65 -0.87 14.49
C GLY A 121 19.37 -1.69 14.62
N ASP A 122 18.42 -1.18 15.41
CA ASP A 122 17.11 -1.83 15.65
C ASP A 122 16.01 -1.38 14.66
N ASP A 123 16.32 -0.41 13.79
CA ASP A 123 15.36 0.15 12.84
C ASP A 123 15.40 -0.58 11.50
N LEU A 124 14.21 -1.01 11.04
CA LEU A 124 14.01 -1.53 9.68
C LEU A 124 13.87 -0.36 8.71
N TYR A 125 14.83 -0.18 7.81
CA TYR A 125 14.75 0.81 6.73
C TYR A 125 14.01 0.24 5.53
N LEU A 126 13.02 1.00 5.05
CA LEU A 126 12.17 0.66 3.91
C LEU A 126 12.58 1.47 2.67
N PRO A 127 12.66 0.84 1.49
CA PRO A 127 12.89 1.55 0.24
C PRO A 127 11.60 2.27 -0.20
N LEU A 128 11.58 3.59 -0.16
CA LEU A 128 10.34 4.36 -0.34
C LEU A 128 9.83 4.36 -1.79
N LEU A 129 10.71 4.36 -2.80
CA LEU A 129 10.25 4.32 -4.21
C LEU A 129 9.62 2.98 -4.57
N PRO A 130 10.24 1.82 -4.27
CA PRO A 130 9.59 0.52 -4.46
C PRO A 130 8.28 0.38 -3.66
N LEU A 131 8.25 0.87 -2.42
CA LEU A 131 7.03 0.88 -1.62
C LEU A 131 5.92 1.72 -2.28
N GLY A 132 6.24 2.94 -2.73
CA GLY A 132 5.30 3.81 -3.45
C GLY A 132 4.76 3.16 -4.73
N LYS A 133 5.61 2.48 -5.51
CA LYS A 133 5.17 1.72 -6.69
C LYS A 133 4.27 0.54 -6.32
N ALA A 134 4.58 -0.20 -5.25
CA ALA A 134 3.76 -1.30 -4.76
C ALA A 134 2.38 -0.83 -4.26
N LEU A 135 2.31 0.39 -3.73
CA LEU A 135 1.07 1.10 -3.41
C LEU A 135 0.34 1.66 -4.65
N GLN A 136 0.83 1.37 -5.86
CA GLN A 136 0.28 1.87 -7.13
C GLN A 136 0.24 3.42 -7.18
N LEU A 137 1.25 4.07 -6.60
CA LEU A 137 1.43 5.51 -6.68
C LEU A 137 2.36 5.83 -7.85
N GLY A 138 2.05 6.90 -8.57
CA GLY A 138 2.96 7.52 -9.51
C GLY A 138 4.12 8.15 -8.74
N VAL A 139 5.33 7.70 -9.02
CA VAL A 139 6.55 8.15 -8.32
C VAL A 139 7.34 9.07 -9.24
N ARG A 140 7.57 10.32 -8.81
CA ARG A 140 8.35 11.29 -9.59
C ARG A 140 9.40 11.95 -8.70
N GLY A 141 10.66 11.94 -9.13
CA GLY A 141 11.73 12.72 -8.51
C GLY A 141 11.79 14.13 -9.09
N PHE A 142 12.19 15.10 -8.26
CA PHE A 142 12.56 16.45 -8.68
C PHE A 142 13.81 16.90 -7.93
N ALA A 143 14.39 18.04 -8.33
CA ALA A 143 15.71 18.46 -7.83
C ALA A 143 15.81 18.54 -6.29
N SER A 144 14.71 18.82 -5.59
CA SER A 144 14.67 18.96 -4.13
C SER A 144 13.84 17.88 -3.42
N GLY A 145 13.40 16.81 -4.10
CA GLY A 145 12.55 15.82 -3.44
C GLY A 145 11.87 14.78 -4.32
N TYR A 146 10.83 14.17 -3.76
CA TYR A 146 10.04 13.10 -4.36
C TYR A 146 8.55 13.38 -4.21
N VAL A 147 7.77 12.99 -5.21
CA VAL A 147 6.31 13.03 -5.20
C VAL A 147 5.77 11.61 -5.37
N PHE A 148 4.82 11.25 -4.53
CA PHE A 148 3.99 10.05 -4.59
C PHE A 148 2.54 10.47 -4.86
N VAL A 149 2.08 10.25 -6.08
CA VAL A 149 0.76 10.70 -6.53
C VAL A 149 -0.16 9.48 -6.67
N PRO A 150 -1.32 9.47 -6.01
CA PRO A 150 -2.40 8.52 -6.33
C PRO A 150 -2.71 8.51 -7.83
N GLN A 151 -3.16 7.37 -8.36
CA GLN A 151 -3.36 7.18 -9.79
C GLN A 151 -4.80 6.77 -10.08
N VAL A 152 -5.35 7.27 -11.20
CA VAL A 152 -6.47 6.61 -11.89
C VAL A 152 -5.85 5.51 -12.75
N LEU A 153 -6.02 4.26 -12.30
CA LEU A 153 -5.34 3.08 -12.83
C LEU A 153 -6.01 2.53 -14.07
N ALA A 154 -7.34 2.56 -14.08
CA ALA A 154 -8.13 2.03 -15.17
C ALA A 154 -9.42 2.83 -15.33
N VAL A 155 -9.87 2.94 -16.59
CA VAL A 155 -11.19 3.47 -16.92
C VAL A 155 -11.86 2.47 -17.85
N GLN A 156 -12.83 1.74 -17.32
CA GLN A 156 -13.54 0.68 -18.02
C GLN A 156 -15.00 1.08 -18.20
N ALA A 157 -15.58 0.70 -19.33
CA ALA A 157 -16.99 0.92 -19.58
C ALA A 157 -17.68 -0.41 -19.86
N HIS A 158 -18.85 -0.59 -19.29
CA HIS A 158 -19.70 -1.75 -19.51
C HIS A 158 -21.15 -1.28 -19.68
N SER A 159 -21.93 -2.03 -20.45
CA SER A 159 -23.35 -1.75 -20.66
C SER A 159 -24.16 -3.01 -20.43
N ASP A 160 -25.23 -2.87 -19.64
CA ASP A 160 -26.14 -3.96 -19.27
C ASP A 160 -27.50 -3.87 -20.01
N GLY A 161 -27.57 -3.05 -21.07
CA GLY A 161 -28.78 -2.80 -21.87
C GLY A 161 -29.72 -1.73 -21.30
N GLN A 162 -29.70 -1.49 -19.99
CA GLN A 162 -30.46 -0.42 -19.36
C GLN A 162 -29.63 0.85 -19.19
N ARG A 163 -28.33 0.70 -18.96
CA ARG A 163 -27.38 1.78 -18.71
C ARG A 163 -26.00 1.48 -19.29
N THR A 164 -25.15 2.51 -19.32
CA THR A 164 -23.71 2.39 -19.46
C THR A 164 -23.07 2.81 -18.15
N VAL A 165 -22.25 1.96 -17.55
CA VAL A 165 -21.51 2.27 -16.32
C VAL A 165 -20.03 2.39 -16.66
N ILE A 166 -19.43 3.50 -16.23
CA ILE A 166 -18.03 3.82 -16.44
C ILE A 166 -17.33 3.70 -15.10
N ALA A 167 -16.62 2.60 -14.91
CA ALA A 167 -15.82 2.26 -13.74
C ALA A 167 -14.45 2.93 -13.83
N MET A 168 -14.08 3.73 -12.83
CA MET A 168 -12.80 4.42 -12.71
C MET A 168 -12.09 3.91 -11.47
N THR A 169 -11.17 2.95 -11.65
CA THR A 169 -10.39 2.36 -10.57
C THR A 169 -9.23 3.28 -10.19
N THR A 170 -9.08 3.57 -8.91
CA THR A 170 -8.03 4.44 -8.37
C THR A 170 -7.12 3.69 -7.40
N SER A 171 -5.87 4.14 -7.20
CA SER A 171 -4.93 3.46 -6.27
C SER A 171 -5.16 3.80 -4.80
N ALA A 172 -5.94 4.84 -4.53
CA ALA A 172 -6.40 5.22 -3.20
C ALA A 172 -7.82 5.82 -3.32
N PRO A 173 -8.60 5.88 -2.24
CA PRO A 173 -9.94 6.47 -2.31
C PRO A 173 -9.91 7.93 -2.74
N ALA A 174 -10.64 8.23 -3.82
CA ALA A 174 -10.52 9.48 -4.52
C ALA A 174 -11.66 10.45 -4.19
N ALA A 175 -11.31 11.69 -3.84
CA ALA A 175 -12.24 12.79 -3.98
C ALA A 175 -12.42 13.09 -5.46
N TYR A 176 -13.66 13.24 -5.90
CA TYR A 176 -13.98 13.60 -7.28
C TYR A 176 -15.03 14.72 -7.32
N ARG A 177 -15.08 15.39 -8.47
CA ARG A 177 -16.13 16.36 -8.81
C ARG A 177 -16.68 16.02 -10.18
N THR A 178 -17.95 16.29 -10.39
CA THR A 178 -18.57 16.15 -11.71
C THR A 178 -18.99 17.50 -12.26
N SER A 179 -18.80 17.72 -13.56
CA SER A 179 -19.40 18.85 -14.28
C SER A 179 -19.93 18.38 -15.63
N TYR A 180 -20.94 19.07 -16.16
CA TYR A 180 -21.53 18.73 -17.45
C TYR A 180 -21.58 19.95 -18.36
N ASP A 181 -20.97 19.84 -19.55
CA ASP A 181 -21.04 20.84 -20.61
C ASP A 181 -22.16 20.45 -21.57
N SER A 182 -23.28 21.18 -21.52
CA SER A 182 -24.43 20.89 -22.39
C SER A 182 -24.21 21.22 -23.86
N HIS A 183 -23.29 22.13 -24.19
CA HIS A 183 -23.01 22.50 -25.57
C HIS A 183 -22.23 21.40 -26.28
N LYS A 184 -21.31 20.76 -25.57
CA LYS A 184 -20.53 19.62 -26.10
C LYS A 184 -21.19 18.27 -25.80
N SER A 185 -22.15 18.24 -24.88
CA SER A 185 -22.72 17.02 -24.29
C SER A 185 -21.60 16.14 -23.73
N GLU A 186 -20.80 16.71 -22.84
CA GLU A 186 -19.65 16.09 -22.19
C GLU A 186 -19.83 16.10 -20.67
N LEU A 187 -19.73 14.92 -20.04
CA LEU A 187 -19.63 14.77 -18.59
C LEU A 187 -18.15 14.70 -18.22
N ASN A 188 -17.69 15.55 -17.32
CA ASN A 188 -16.35 15.50 -16.78
C ASN A 188 -16.37 14.95 -15.36
N VAL A 189 -15.61 13.89 -15.11
CA VAL A 189 -15.30 13.41 -13.76
C VAL A 189 -13.85 13.79 -13.45
N ILE A 190 -13.67 14.65 -12.47
CA ILE A 190 -12.41 15.33 -12.16
C ILE A 190 -11.86 14.79 -10.85
N PHE A 191 -10.61 14.35 -10.86
CA PHE A 191 -9.87 13.78 -9.73
C PHE A 191 -8.67 14.66 -9.36
N PRO A 192 -8.84 15.65 -8.45
CA PRO A 192 -7.75 16.50 -8.01
C PRO A 192 -6.73 15.71 -7.18
N GLY A 193 -5.44 15.89 -7.46
CA GLY A 193 -4.35 15.20 -6.78
C GLY A 193 -4.08 13.77 -7.29
N PHE A 194 -4.79 13.33 -8.34
CA PHE A 194 -4.58 12.04 -8.98
C PHE A 194 -3.92 12.22 -10.34
N GLY A 195 -2.87 11.44 -10.59
CA GLY A 195 -2.30 11.28 -11.93
C GLY A 195 -2.92 10.10 -12.66
N THR A 196 -2.46 9.83 -13.88
CA THR A 196 -2.83 8.62 -14.61
C THR A 196 -1.81 8.26 -15.68
N ASP A 197 -1.58 6.96 -15.86
CA ASP A 197 -0.87 6.42 -17.03
C ASP A 197 -1.85 6.04 -18.16
N ALA A 198 -3.16 6.04 -17.89
CA ALA A 198 -4.23 5.64 -18.82
C ALA A 198 -4.68 6.80 -19.73
N LEU A 199 -3.74 7.63 -20.21
CA LEU A 199 -4.04 8.75 -21.10
C LEU A 199 -4.54 8.28 -22.46
N GLY A 200 -5.49 9.01 -23.03
CA GLY A 200 -5.95 8.77 -24.39
C GLY A 200 -7.43 9.00 -24.59
N THR A 201 -7.93 8.55 -25.73
CA THR A 201 -9.35 8.56 -26.07
C THR A 201 -9.75 7.19 -26.58
N GLN A 202 -10.81 6.63 -26.02
CA GLN A 202 -11.41 5.36 -26.46
C GLN A 202 -12.87 5.58 -26.85
N PRO A 203 -13.36 4.96 -27.95
CA PRO A 203 -14.77 4.99 -28.28
C PRO A 203 -15.57 4.18 -27.24
N LEU A 204 -16.80 4.61 -26.97
CA LEU A 204 -17.76 3.82 -26.20
C LEU A 204 -18.65 3.04 -27.17
N SER A 205 -18.80 1.74 -26.94
CA SER A 205 -19.71 0.88 -27.69
C SER A 205 -21.15 0.88 -27.16
N GLY A 206 -21.43 1.65 -26.09
CA GLY A 206 -22.72 1.68 -25.43
C GLY A 206 -23.73 2.64 -26.07
N ARG A 207 -25.02 2.45 -25.75
CA ARG A 207 -26.13 3.30 -26.22
C ARG A 207 -26.07 4.72 -25.66
N ASP A 208 -25.56 4.86 -24.44
CA ASP A 208 -25.75 6.06 -23.64
C ASP A 208 -24.50 6.99 -23.64
N GLY A 209 -23.39 6.56 -24.25
CA GLY A 209 -22.15 7.34 -24.38
C GLY A 209 -21.46 7.13 -25.73
N ARG A 210 -20.58 8.06 -26.11
CA ARG A 210 -19.88 8.12 -27.41
C ARG A 210 -18.39 7.84 -27.30
N SER A 211 -17.74 8.39 -26.29
CA SER A 211 -16.31 8.27 -26.07
C SER A 211 -15.95 8.51 -24.60
N ILE A 212 -14.79 8.00 -24.19
CA ILE A 212 -14.11 8.37 -22.96
C ILE A 212 -12.76 8.94 -23.35
N LYS A 213 -12.44 10.13 -22.86
CA LYS A 213 -11.14 10.78 -22.97
C LYS A 213 -10.57 11.00 -21.58
N VAL A 214 -9.33 10.56 -21.35
CA VAL A 214 -8.63 10.74 -20.10
C VAL A 214 -7.47 11.72 -20.33
N THR A 215 -7.42 12.77 -19.52
CA THR A 215 -6.36 13.79 -19.57
C THR A 215 -5.80 14.06 -18.18
N GLU A 216 -4.50 14.29 -18.09
CA GLU A 216 -3.81 14.78 -16.90
C GLU A 216 -3.34 16.22 -17.15
N ASN A 217 -3.59 17.11 -16.19
CA ASN A 217 -3.07 18.49 -16.20
C ASN A 217 -2.58 18.90 -14.81
N GLY A 218 -1.85 19.99 -14.70
CA GLY A 218 -1.36 20.53 -13.42
C GLY A 218 0.10 20.13 -13.10
N PRO A 219 0.63 20.59 -11.96
CA PRO A 219 2.02 20.35 -11.59
C PRO A 219 2.24 18.87 -11.20
N PRO A 220 3.46 18.32 -11.38
CA PRO A 220 3.76 16.92 -11.02
C PRO A 220 3.47 16.55 -9.55
N GLY A 221 3.50 17.55 -8.65
CA GLY A 221 3.20 17.40 -7.23
C GLY A 221 1.72 17.24 -6.90
N TYR A 222 0.85 17.75 -7.78
CA TYR A 222 -0.59 17.79 -7.59
C TYR A 222 -1.32 17.80 -8.94
N PRO A 223 -1.17 16.73 -9.73
CA PRO A 223 -1.84 16.61 -11.01
C PRO A 223 -3.36 16.50 -10.79
N THR A 224 -4.11 16.82 -11.82
CA THR A 224 -5.55 16.63 -11.89
C THR A 224 -5.84 15.77 -13.10
N THR A 225 -6.41 14.60 -12.84
CA THR A 225 -6.91 13.71 -13.88
C THR A 225 -8.37 14.03 -14.16
N THR A 226 -8.72 14.25 -15.42
CA THR A 226 -10.09 14.46 -15.88
C THR A 226 -10.47 13.33 -16.83
N VAL A 227 -11.55 12.63 -16.50
CA VAL A 227 -12.22 11.66 -17.37
C VAL A 227 -13.42 12.37 -18.00
N THR A 228 -13.29 12.71 -19.28
CA THR A 228 -14.35 13.33 -20.09
C THR A 228 -15.09 12.25 -20.86
N VAL A 229 -16.40 12.19 -20.67
CA VAL A 229 -17.29 11.22 -21.29
C VAL A 229 -18.20 11.97 -22.26
N GLY A 230 -18.14 11.62 -23.54
CA GLY A 230 -19.11 12.10 -24.52
C GLY A 230 -20.45 11.44 -24.28
N VAL A 231 -21.48 12.19 -23.89
CA VAL A 231 -22.81 11.68 -23.55
C VAL A 231 -23.75 11.81 -24.75
N VAL A 232 -24.65 10.85 -24.95
CA VAL A 232 -25.70 10.92 -25.97
C VAL A 232 -26.85 11.82 -25.49
N HIS A 233 -27.49 12.56 -26.40
CA HIS A 233 -28.58 13.46 -26.04
C HIS A 233 -29.73 12.73 -25.32
N GLY A 234 -30.28 13.34 -24.27
CA GLY A 234 -31.38 12.80 -23.47
C GLY A 234 -30.97 11.74 -22.43
N VAL A 235 -29.67 11.43 -22.31
CA VAL A 235 -29.13 10.56 -21.27
C VAL A 235 -28.93 11.37 -19.99
N LYS A 236 -29.38 10.80 -18.87
CA LYS A 236 -29.10 11.28 -17.51
C LYS A 236 -27.86 10.58 -16.97
N PHE A 237 -27.25 11.15 -15.94
CA PHE A 237 -26.08 10.55 -15.31
C PHE A 237 -26.09 10.72 -13.79
N ALA A 238 -25.40 9.80 -13.12
CA ALA A 238 -25.04 9.87 -11.71
C ALA A 238 -23.59 9.44 -11.56
N ALA A 239 -22.89 9.91 -10.53
CA ALA A 239 -21.58 9.40 -10.20
C ALA A 239 -21.48 9.22 -8.69
N HIS A 240 -21.03 8.04 -8.27
CA HIS A 240 -20.96 7.60 -6.88
C HIS A 240 -19.65 6.83 -6.66
N ARG A 241 -19.30 6.64 -5.38
CA ARG A 241 -18.18 5.77 -5.02
C ARG A 241 -18.70 4.36 -4.84
N ALA A 242 -17.97 3.38 -5.34
CA ALA A 242 -18.23 1.99 -4.99
C ALA A 242 -17.96 1.78 -3.50
N SER A 243 -18.88 1.10 -2.80
CA SER A 243 -18.73 0.85 -1.37
C SER A 243 -17.52 -0.05 -1.10
N GLY A 244 -16.61 0.40 -0.23
CA GLY A 244 -15.44 -0.39 0.18
C GLY A 244 -14.35 -0.58 -0.87
N ALA A 245 -14.45 0.02 -2.05
CA ALA A 245 -13.44 -0.06 -3.10
C ALA A 245 -12.89 1.34 -3.46
N PRO A 246 -11.60 1.44 -3.85
CA PRO A 246 -11.05 2.68 -4.42
C PRO A 246 -11.52 2.82 -5.88
N GLU A 247 -12.83 2.97 -6.06
CA GLU A 247 -13.46 3.02 -7.37
C GLU A 247 -14.58 4.07 -7.37
N VAL A 248 -14.64 4.82 -8.47
CA VAL A 248 -15.71 5.77 -8.76
C VAL A 248 -16.42 5.28 -10.01
N GLU A 249 -17.74 5.23 -9.97
CA GLU A 249 -18.54 4.81 -11.09
C GLU A 249 -19.36 6.01 -11.59
N ALA A 250 -19.37 6.22 -12.90
CA ALA A 250 -20.29 7.15 -13.55
C ALA A 250 -21.32 6.34 -14.35
N VAL A 251 -22.58 6.43 -13.94
CA VAL A 251 -23.71 5.74 -14.56
C VAL A 251 -24.38 6.67 -15.54
N LEU A 252 -24.60 6.20 -16.76
CA LEU A 252 -25.34 6.88 -17.82
C LEU A 252 -26.59 6.07 -18.15
N ALA A 253 -27.77 6.68 -18.09
CA ALA A 253 -29.02 6.01 -18.44
C ALA A 253 -30.08 6.99 -18.95
N LYS A 254 -31.00 6.51 -19.80
CA LYS A 254 -32.18 7.30 -20.20
C LYS A 254 -33.24 7.36 -19.10
N ASN A 255 -33.39 6.27 -18.35
CA ASN A 255 -34.37 6.13 -17.28
C ASN A 255 -33.72 6.45 -15.93
N GLU A 256 -34.42 7.21 -15.09
CA GLU A 256 -33.92 7.63 -13.78
C GLU A 256 -33.75 6.47 -12.81
N SER A 257 -34.65 5.49 -12.85
CA SER A 257 -34.57 4.27 -12.05
C SER A 257 -33.31 3.45 -12.33
N ALA A 258 -32.72 3.58 -13.52
CA ALA A 258 -31.49 2.89 -13.89
C ALA A 258 -30.22 3.63 -13.42
N LEU A 259 -30.33 4.86 -12.91
CA LEU A 259 -29.17 5.59 -12.38
C LEU A 259 -28.71 5.06 -11.02
N HIS A 260 -29.60 4.42 -10.26
CA HIS A 260 -29.26 3.86 -8.96
C HIS A 260 -28.56 2.51 -9.10
N LEU A 261 -27.43 2.32 -8.42
CA LEU A 261 -26.89 0.99 -8.19
C LEU A 261 -27.52 0.37 -6.95
N ALA A 262 -27.58 -0.96 -6.93
CA ALA A 262 -28.32 -1.71 -5.92
C ALA A 262 -27.79 -1.49 -4.47
N ASP A 263 -26.61 -0.88 -4.33
CA ASP A 263 -25.95 -0.54 -3.06
C ASP A 263 -25.95 0.96 -2.71
N ASP A 264 -26.64 1.83 -3.46
CA ASP A 264 -26.61 3.29 -3.28
C ASP A 264 -27.52 3.81 -2.15
N SER A 265 -27.39 3.29 -0.92
CA SER A 265 -28.05 3.95 0.24
C SER A 265 -27.35 5.24 0.69
N HIS A 266 -26.15 5.56 0.15
CA HIS A 266 -25.30 6.65 0.67
C HIS A 266 -24.48 7.43 -0.38
N ALA A 267 -25.07 8.01 -1.43
CA ALA A 267 -24.59 9.27 -2.06
C ALA A 267 -25.33 9.57 -3.36
N VAL A 268 -26.36 10.42 -3.32
CA VAL A 268 -26.88 11.07 -4.53
C VAL A 268 -26.40 12.52 -4.55
N GLY A 269 -25.32 12.78 -5.26
CA GLY A 269 -25.00 14.13 -5.72
C GLY A 269 -25.94 14.49 -6.87
N HIS A 270 -27.12 15.04 -6.56
CA HIS A 270 -27.96 15.61 -7.62
C HIS A 270 -27.21 16.77 -8.27
N VAL A 271 -26.90 16.65 -9.56
CA VAL A 271 -26.49 17.80 -10.37
C VAL A 271 -27.72 18.68 -10.55
N THR A 272 -27.93 19.59 -9.61
CA THR A 272 -28.85 20.70 -9.83
C THR A 272 -28.27 21.48 -11.01
N ARG A 273 -29.06 21.59 -12.08
CA ARG A 273 -28.74 22.41 -13.25
C ARG A 273 -28.55 23.84 -12.76
N THR A 274 -27.31 24.26 -12.48
CA THR A 274 -27.02 25.67 -12.22
C THR A 274 -27.21 26.37 -13.54
N SER A 275 -28.41 26.90 -13.77
CA SER A 275 -28.66 27.83 -14.86
C SER A 275 -27.75 29.02 -14.58
N GLU A 276 -26.65 29.10 -15.33
CA GLU A 276 -25.71 30.20 -15.29
C GLU A 276 -26.50 31.48 -15.59
N ALA A 277 -26.72 32.30 -14.57
CA ALA A 277 -27.29 33.62 -14.77
C ALA A 277 -26.29 34.41 -15.60
N THR A 278 -26.74 34.90 -16.77
CA THR A 278 -25.98 35.79 -17.64
C THR A 278 -25.29 36.87 -16.79
N PRO A 279 -23.95 36.94 -16.76
CA PRO A 279 -23.27 37.98 -16.02
C PRO A 279 -23.69 39.34 -16.60
N THR A 280 -24.22 40.19 -15.75
CA THR A 280 -24.44 41.60 -16.08
C THR A 280 -23.04 42.22 -16.31
N PRO A 281 -22.80 42.91 -17.44
CA PRO A 281 -21.48 43.45 -17.74
C PRO A 281 -21.05 44.45 -16.66
N GLU A 282 -19.96 44.14 -15.97
CA GLU A 282 -19.31 45.03 -15.03
C GLU A 282 -18.64 46.18 -15.81
N PRO A 283 -18.82 47.45 -15.41
CA PRO A 283 -18.24 48.57 -16.13
C PRO A 283 -16.72 48.57 -16.04
N SER A 284 -16.11 48.72 -17.22
CA SER A 284 -14.66 48.81 -17.45
C SER A 284 -14.02 49.90 -16.60
N ALA A 285 -13.12 49.53 -15.69
CA ALA A 285 -12.34 50.49 -14.91
C ALA A 285 -11.09 50.94 -15.69
N THR A 286 -11.00 52.25 -15.93
CA THR A 286 -9.89 52.96 -16.56
C THR A 286 -8.60 52.83 -15.73
N PRO A 287 -7.42 52.59 -16.36
CA PRO A 287 -6.16 52.60 -15.65
C PRO A 287 -5.74 54.04 -15.31
N SER A 288 -5.52 54.33 -14.03
CA SER A 288 -4.92 55.58 -13.57
C SER A 288 -3.48 55.34 -13.13
N SER A 289 -2.55 55.90 -13.90
CA SER A 289 -1.13 55.96 -13.59
C SER A 289 -0.82 57.21 -12.75
N ARG A 290 -0.31 57.04 -11.52
CA ARG A 290 0.52 58.08 -10.89
C ARG A 290 1.45 57.49 -9.81
N PRO A 291 2.77 57.74 -9.88
CA PRO A 291 3.69 57.38 -8.81
C PRO A 291 3.64 58.45 -7.72
N SER A 292 3.70 58.04 -6.45
CA SER A 292 3.99 58.94 -5.34
C SER A 292 5.16 58.39 -4.54
N ALA A 293 6.20 59.22 -4.46
CA ALA A 293 7.40 59.01 -3.69
C ALA A 293 7.20 59.43 -2.24
N GLY A 294 7.87 58.72 -1.33
CA GLY A 294 8.30 59.28 -0.04
C GLY A 294 7.48 58.88 1.18
N ALA A 295 8.04 57.99 2.00
CA ALA A 295 8.46 58.31 3.38
C ALA A 295 9.07 57.06 4.05
N ALA A 296 10.35 57.13 4.40
CA ALA A 296 10.91 56.37 5.54
C ALA A 296 10.33 56.97 6.84
N PRO A 297 10.16 56.22 7.96
CA PRO A 297 11.33 55.92 8.82
C PRO A 297 11.20 54.66 9.72
N ALA A 298 12.26 54.50 10.54
CA ALA A 298 12.34 53.83 11.85
C ALA A 298 12.88 52.39 11.88
N ALA A 299 14.20 52.32 12.04
CA ALA A 299 14.91 51.19 12.60
C ALA A 299 14.44 50.93 14.05
N SER A 300 14.08 49.69 14.36
CA SER A 300 13.94 49.21 15.74
C SER A 300 15.09 48.25 16.02
N THR A 301 16.05 48.73 16.80
CA THR A 301 17.14 47.95 17.40
C THR A 301 16.62 47.26 18.65
N ALA A 302 16.44 45.94 18.60
CA ALA A 302 16.28 45.10 19.79
C ALA A 302 17.55 44.27 20.00
N SER A 303 18.15 44.44 21.17
CA SER A 303 19.41 43.84 21.61
C SER A 303 19.31 42.31 21.77
N PRO A 304 20.43 41.57 21.60
CA PRO A 304 20.49 40.14 21.85
C PRO A 304 20.51 39.84 23.35
N VAL A 305 19.63 38.94 23.80
CA VAL A 305 19.66 38.37 25.15
C VAL A 305 20.58 37.16 25.13
N THR A 306 21.73 37.27 25.79
CA THR A 306 22.69 36.20 26.07
C THR A 306 22.19 35.33 27.21
N PRO A 307 21.94 34.01 27.03
CA PRO A 307 21.73 33.10 28.15
C PRO A 307 23.08 32.66 28.75
N ALA A 308 23.14 32.74 30.09
CA ALA A 308 24.26 32.33 30.92
C ALA A 308 24.44 30.79 30.95
N PRO A 309 25.67 30.28 31.13
CA PRO A 309 25.92 28.84 31.29
C PRO A 309 25.62 28.39 32.72
N THR A 310 24.65 27.49 32.88
CA THR A 310 24.41 26.77 34.14
C THR A 310 25.28 25.52 34.20
N ARG A 311 26.02 25.41 35.32
CA ARG A 311 26.97 24.34 35.66
C ARG A 311 26.30 22.97 35.79
N ALA A 312 27.08 21.96 35.44
CA ALA A 312 26.89 20.54 35.74
C ALA A 312 26.89 20.25 37.26
N PRO A 313 26.23 19.15 37.66
CA PRO A 313 26.76 18.26 38.68
C PRO A 313 27.07 16.87 38.12
N SER A 314 28.29 16.46 38.44
CA SER A 314 28.86 15.12 38.38
C SER A 314 28.11 14.13 39.29
N ALA A 315 27.86 12.92 38.82
CA ALA A 315 27.52 11.77 39.68
C ALA A 315 28.12 10.48 39.10
N ALA A 316 28.57 9.63 40.03
CA ALA A 316 29.50 8.52 39.87
C ALA A 316 28.98 7.30 39.09
N PRO A 317 29.89 6.42 38.60
CA PRO A 317 29.53 5.12 38.07
C PRO A 317 29.23 4.12 39.20
N SER A 318 28.10 3.43 39.09
CA SER A 318 27.75 2.27 39.91
C SER A 318 28.20 1.00 39.18
N SER A 319 29.01 0.20 39.87
CA SER A 319 29.54 -1.09 39.44
C SER A 319 28.46 -2.18 39.48
N ALA A 320 28.35 -2.96 38.41
CA ALA A 320 27.59 -4.21 38.38
C ALA A 320 28.56 -5.41 38.35
N PRO A 321 28.22 -6.52 39.03
CA PRO A 321 29.14 -7.64 39.28
C PRO A 321 29.25 -8.60 38.08
N VAL A 322 30.46 -9.14 37.94
CA VAL A 322 30.85 -10.23 37.05
C VAL A 322 30.18 -11.52 37.52
N ALA A 323 29.39 -12.15 36.65
CA ALA A 323 28.89 -13.51 36.85
C ALA A 323 29.79 -14.52 36.13
N THR A 324 30.31 -15.47 36.92
CA THR A 324 31.14 -16.61 36.55
C THR A 324 30.31 -17.68 35.82
N PRO A 325 30.75 -18.24 34.68
CA PRO A 325 30.13 -19.43 34.11
C PRO A 325 30.67 -20.71 34.80
N ALA A 326 29.74 -21.53 35.29
CA ALA A 326 30.00 -22.81 35.92
C ALA A 326 30.28 -23.92 34.89
N ALA A 327 31.30 -24.70 35.24
CA ALA A 327 31.70 -26.05 34.86
C ALA A 327 30.81 -26.89 33.91
N ALA A 328 31.47 -27.40 32.88
CA ALA A 328 31.05 -28.54 32.06
C ALA A 328 31.05 -29.85 32.87
N ALA A 329 30.09 -30.73 32.59
CA ALA A 329 30.03 -32.11 33.06
C ALA A 329 30.15 -33.09 31.87
N PRO A 330 30.63 -34.33 32.10
CA PRO A 330 31.33 -35.13 31.09
C PRO A 330 30.44 -36.14 30.36
N ALA A 331 30.92 -36.55 29.18
CA ALA A 331 30.44 -37.71 28.44
C ALA A 331 30.85 -39.03 29.11
N PRO A 332 30.04 -40.10 29.02
CA PRO A 332 30.52 -41.47 29.19
C PRO A 332 30.72 -42.18 27.85
N SER A 333 31.96 -42.64 27.63
CA SER A 333 32.35 -43.74 26.75
C SER A 333 32.14 -45.09 27.45
N GLY A 334 31.75 -46.13 26.71
CA GLY A 334 31.92 -47.52 27.16
C GLY A 334 31.06 -48.59 26.47
N SER A 335 31.65 -49.27 25.48
CA SER A 335 31.41 -50.63 24.90
C SER A 335 30.98 -51.74 25.89
N PRO A 336 30.55 -52.99 25.51
CA PRO A 336 30.96 -53.77 24.31
C PRO A 336 29.88 -54.64 23.62
N GLY A 337 30.29 -55.23 22.49
CA GLY A 337 29.45 -55.96 21.54
C GLY A 337 28.99 -57.37 21.93
N ILE A 338 28.05 -57.85 21.11
CA ILE A 338 27.67 -59.25 21.01
C ILE A 338 27.49 -59.57 19.52
N THR A 339 28.20 -60.60 19.06
CA THR A 339 28.07 -61.22 17.75
C THR A 339 27.09 -62.37 17.85
N LEU A 340 25.95 -62.33 17.14
CA LEU A 340 25.13 -63.52 16.88
C LEU A 340 24.52 -63.47 15.46
N GLN A 341 25.00 -64.40 14.64
CA GLN A 341 24.32 -65.32 13.73
C GLN A 341 23.06 -64.85 12.94
N PRO A 342 23.05 -64.92 11.59
CA PRO A 342 21.90 -64.52 10.78
C PRO A 342 20.87 -65.66 10.70
N GLU A 343 19.66 -65.41 11.20
CA GLU A 343 18.49 -66.22 10.92
C GLU A 343 17.67 -65.50 9.83
N ALA A 344 17.43 -66.19 8.71
CA ALA A 344 16.72 -65.65 7.56
C ALA A 344 15.26 -65.36 7.92
N THR A 345 14.97 -64.11 8.26
CA THR A 345 13.61 -63.62 8.43
C THR A 345 13.16 -63.00 7.12
N ASP A 346 12.07 -63.53 6.58
CA ASP A 346 11.33 -63.00 5.44
C ASP A 346 11.07 -61.49 5.63
N ILE A 347 11.84 -60.67 4.90
CA ILE A 347 11.78 -59.22 4.99
C ILE A 347 10.56 -58.80 4.18
N GLY A 348 9.40 -58.77 4.84
CA GLY A 348 8.19 -58.16 4.32
C GLY A 348 8.54 -56.81 3.67
N SER A 349 8.06 -56.61 2.44
CA SER A 349 8.34 -55.41 1.65
C SER A 349 8.14 -54.15 2.50
N PRO A 350 9.07 -53.17 2.45
CA PRO A 350 8.96 -51.96 3.23
C PRO A 350 7.62 -51.31 2.94
N SER A 351 6.85 -51.04 4.00
CA SER A 351 5.60 -50.31 3.90
C SER A 351 5.89 -49.00 3.14
N PRO A 352 5.12 -48.67 2.08
CA PRO A 352 5.37 -47.47 1.31
C PRO A 352 5.41 -46.26 2.26
N PRO A 353 6.35 -45.32 2.06
CA PRO A 353 6.42 -44.13 2.89
C PRO A 353 5.07 -43.40 2.83
N PRO A 354 4.57 -42.86 3.96
CA PRO A 354 3.29 -42.19 4.00
C PRO A 354 3.27 -41.06 2.97
N THR A 355 2.25 -41.06 2.10
CA THR A 355 2.04 -39.96 1.15
C THR A 355 1.90 -38.66 1.93
N PRO A 356 2.69 -37.62 1.63
CA PRO A 356 2.53 -36.33 2.30
C PRO A 356 1.12 -35.82 2.06
N ILE A 357 0.39 -35.64 3.16
CA ILE A 357 -0.96 -35.11 3.18
C ILE A 357 -0.83 -33.59 2.98
N GLN A 358 -1.28 -33.07 1.84
CA GLN A 358 -1.18 -31.65 1.51
C GLN A 358 -2.47 -30.93 1.92
N ILE A 359 -2.39 -30.11 2.97
CA ILE A 359 -3.52 -29.29 3.41
C ILE A 359 -3.59 -28.04 2.54
N ARG A 360 -4.79 -27.72 2.03
CA ARG A 360 -5.06 -26.54 1.21
C ARG A 360 -6.27 -25.77 1.75
N VAL A 361 -6.17 -24.45 1.79
CA VAL A 361 -7.33 -23.57 1.98
C VAL A 361 -8.12 -23.56 0.68
N THR A 362 -9.37 -24.02 0.70
CA THR A 362 -10.24 -24.09 -0.49
C THR A 362 -11.27 -22.98 -0.54
N ALA A 363 -11.63 -22.40 0.60
CA ALA A 363 -12.51 -21.23 0.65
C ALA A 363 -12.28 -20.40 1.91
N LEU A 364 -12.47 -19.09 1.80
CA LEU A 364 -12.59 -18.15 2.91
C LEU A 364 -13.95 -17.45 2.80
N ARG A 365 -14.73 -17.44 3.87
CA ARG A 365 -15.98 -16.67 3.96
C ARG A 365 -15.95 -15.76 5.17
N VAL A 366 -16.44 -14.54 4.99
CA VAL A 366 -16.60 -13.54 6.05
C VAL A 366 -18.09 -13.22 6.15
N ALA A 367 -18.66 -13.32 7.35
CA ALA A 367 -20.06 -13.00 7.60
C ALA A 367 -20.19 -12.14 8.86
N GLU A 368 -21.00 -11.09 8.81
CA GLU A 368 -21.32 -10.31 10.00
C GLU A 368 -22.24 -11.09 10.95
N ILE A 369 -22.04 -10.92 12.25
CA ILE A 369 -22.88 -11.51 13.29
C ILE A 369 -23.84 -10.42 13.79
N PRO A 370 -25.17 -10.66 13.82
CA PRO A 370 -26.17 -9.64 14.20
C PRO A 370 -25.99 -9.00 15.59
N ALA A 371 -25.19 -9.60 16.47
CA ALA A 371 -24.89 -9.09 17.82
C ALA A 371 -23.62 -8.22 17.89
N GLY A 372 -23.03 -7.88 16.74
CA GLY A 372 -21.76 -7.16 16.65
C GLY A 372 -20.58 -8.12 16.62
N GLY A 373 -19.94 -8.25 15.46
CA GLY A 373 -18.75 -9.08 15.26
C GLY A 373 -18.67 -9.66 13.86
N THR A 374 -17.51 -10.23 13.53
CA THR A 374 -17.23 -10.82 12.22
C THR A 374 -16.90 -12.30 12.39
N ARG A 375 -17.61 -13.19 11.69
CA ARG A 375 -17.31 -14.62 11.59
C ARG A 375 -16.44 -14.85 10.36
N LEU A 376 -15.22 -15.33 10.57
CA LEU A 376 -14.37 -15.89 9.50
C LEU A 376 -14.56 -17.41 9.45
N THR A 377 -14.81 -17.96 8.26
CA THR A 377 -14.90 -19.40 8.01
C THR A 377 -13.88 -19.81 6.96
N LEU A 378 -12.87 -20.58 7.37
CA LEU A 378 -11.91 -21.20 6.46
C LEU A 378 -12.33 -22.63 6.16
N THR A 379 -12.47 -22.96 4.88
CA THR A 379 -12.67 -24.35 4.42
C THR A 379 -11.32 -24.89 3.98
N MET A 380 -10.97 -26.07 4.48
CA MET A 380 -9.68 -26.71 4.20
C MET A 380 -9.91 -28.12 3.66
N SER A 381 -9.00 -28.56 2.80
CA SER A 381 -9.01 -29.91 2.23
C SER A 381 -7.65 -30.58 2.41
N GLY A 382 -7.63 -31.90 2.38
CA GLY A 382 -6.39 -32.68 2.39
C GLY A 382 -5.84 -32.96 3.79
N GLY A 383 -6.67 -33.44 4.72
CA GLY A 383 -6.21 -34.04 5.98
C GLY A 383 -6.73 -33.39 7.27
N PRO A 384 -6.40 -33.97 8.44
CA PRO A 384 -6.62 -33.32 9.72
C PRO A 384 -5.83 -32.01 9.77
N VAL A 385 -6.47 -30.95 10.24
CA VAL A 385 -5.90 -29.60 10.32
C VAL A 385 -5.54 -29.31 11.77
N ASN A 386 -4.30 -28.90 12.00
CA ASN A 386 -3.87 -28.33 13.28
C ASN A 386 -3.70 -26.83 13.10
N PHE A 387 -4.23 -26.04 14.02
CA PHE A 387 -4.13 -24.59 13.98
C PHE A 387 -3.95 -24.00 15.38
N GLU A 388 -3.30 -22.84 15.45
CA GLU A 388 -3.14 -22.05 16.67
C GLU A 388 -3.70 -20.65 16.47
N TRP A 389 -4.42 -20.14 17.47
CA TRP A 389 -4.90 -18.77 17.48
C TRP A 389 -4.03 -17.92 18.38
N HIS A 390 -3.62 -16.77 17.87
CA HIS A 390 -2.82 -15.82 18.61
C HIS A 390 -3.52 -14.46 18.62
N ARG A 391 -3.53 -13.83 19.79
CA ARG A 391 -3.96 -12.44 19.97
C ARG A 391 -2.69 -11.59 20.07
N LEU A 392 -2.64 -10.48 19.34
CA LEU A 392 -1.58 -9.48 19.54
C LEU A 392 -1.81 -8.75 20.87
N ASP A 393 -0.74 -8.39 21.55
CA ASP A 393 -0.80 -7.72 22.85
C ASP A 393 -1.65 -6.44 22.81
N ASP A 394 -2.28 -6.11 23.94
CA ASP A 394 -3.01 -4.86 24.07
C ASP A 394 -2.08 -3.66 23.79
N PRO A 395 -2.54 -2.62 23.08
CA PRO A 395 -3.93 -2.35 22.69
C PRO A 395 -4.33 -2.91 21.30
N ASP A 396 -3.50 -3.74 20.68
CA ASP A 396 -3.55 -4.01 19.23
C ASP A 396 -4.82 -4.80 18.81
N ASN A 397 -5.45 -5.58 19.70
CA ASN A 397 -6.75 -6.26 19.48
C ASN A 397 -6.90 -7.05 18.16
N ARG A 398 -5.80 -7.27 17.44
CA ARG A 398 -5.73 -8.07 16.22
C ARG A 398 -5.43 -9.52 16.58
N PHE A 399 -5.89 -10.41 15.71
CA PHE A 399 -5.71 -11.86 15.86
C PHE A 399 -5.07 -12.40 14.60
N TRP A 400 -4.26 -13.45 14.73
CA TRP A 400 -3.79 -14.24 13.61
C TRP A 400 -3.95 -15.74 13.89
N LEU A 401 -4.09 -16.50 12.80
CA LEU A 401 -4.33 -17.93 12.80
C LEU A 401 -3.12 -18.61 12.15
N ASP A 402 -2.35 -19.38 12.92
CA ASP A 402 -1.36 -20.30 12.36
C ASP A 402 -2.08 -21.57 11.91
N VAL A 403 -1.82 -22.06 10.71
CA VAL A 403 -2.32 -23.37 10.29
C VAL A 403 -1.16 -24.22 9.81
N HIS A 404 -0.87 -25.28 10.57
CA HIS A 404 0.27 -26.14 10.32
C HIS A 404 0.05 -27.03 9.09
N GLY A 405 1.11 -27.21 8.30
CA GLY A 405 1.10 -28.13 7.14
C GLY A 405 0.31 -27.63 5.93
N VAL A 406 -0.07 -26.35 5.91
CA VAL A 406 -0.76 -25.74 4.76
C VAL A 406 0.26 -25.26 3.73
N THR A 407 0.01 -25.59 2.47
CA THR A 407 0.60 -24.88 1.33
C THR A 407 -0.50 -24.01 0.72
N LEU A 408 -0.23 -22.70 0.60
CA LEU A 408 -1.13 -21.74 -0.06
C LEU A 408 -1.23 -22.00 -1.57
#